data_AF-A0A382XC15-F1
#
_entry.id   AF-A0A382XC15-F1
#
_cell.length_a   1.000
_cell.length_b   1.000
_cell.length_c   1.000
_cell.angle_alpha   90.00
_cell.angle_beta   90.00
_cell.angle_gamma   90.00
#
_symmetry.space_group_name_H-M   'P 1'
#
loop_
_entity.id
_entity.type
_entity.pdbx_description
1 polymer ?
#
loop_
_entity_poly.entity_id
_entity_poly.type
_entity_poly.pdbx_seq_one_letter_code
_entity_poly.pdbx_strand_id
1 'polypeptide(L)'
;MELRKESSEGEEAKRILDSAVFKDAMQTLANGYQDQWMNSDVDDVKKRESVFVKLNILADFVNELQTVLQTGQMADEQLRQEDKPRSTVN
;
A
#
# COMPACT_ATOMS: atom_id res chain seq x y z
N MET A 1 21.15 -11.56 -2.02
CA MET A 1 20.79 -10.54 -3.02
C MET A 1 19.30 -10.19 -2.93
N GLU A 2 18.41 -11.18 -2.77
CA GLU A 2 16.96 -10.93 -2.64
C GLU A 2 16.57 -10.07 -1.43
N LEU A 3 17.08 -10.34 -0.22
CA LEU A 3 16.77 -9.53 0.97
C LEU A 3 17.10 -8.03 0.80
N ARG A 4 18.23 -7.71 0.14
CA ARG A 4 18.60 -6.31 -0.13
C ARG A 4 17.66 -5.64 -1.14
N LYS A 5 17.13 -6.43 -2.08
CA LYS A 5 16.14 -5.96 -3.04
C LYS A 5 14.80 -5.70 -2.33
N GLU A 6 14.32 -6.64 -1.54
CA GLU A 6 13.08 -6.51 -0.76
C GLU A 6 13.13 -5.33 0.22
N SER A 7 14.26 -5.14 0.90
CA SER A 7 14.54 -3.96 1.73
C SER A 7 14.40 -2.66 0.92
N SER A 8 15.04 -2.59 -0.25
CA SER A 8 14.97 -1.42 -1.13
C SER A 8 13.54 -1.14 -1.64
N GLU A 9 12.81 -2.19 -2.02
CA GLU A 9 11.42 -2.08 -2.49
C GLU A 9 10.48 -1.64 -1.36
N GLY A 10 10.67 -2.15 -0.13
CA GLY A 10 9.91 -1.70 1.03
C GLY A 10 10.14 -0.24 1.38
N GLU A 11 11.38 0.24 1.28
CA GLU A 11 11.69 1.66 1.48
C GLU A 11 11.07 2.54 0.37
N GLU A 12 10.98 2.05 -0.87
CA GLU A 12 10.23 2.74 -1.93
C GLU A 12 8.73 2.78 -1.67
N ALA A 13 8.14 1.65 -1.27
CA ALA A 13 6.73 1.57 -0.88
C ALA A 13 6.44 2.52 0.29
N LYS A 14 7.35 2.62 1.27
CA LYS A 14 7.26 3.61 2.35
C LYS A 14 7.21 5.04 1.81
N ARG A 15 8.13 5.41 0.91
CA ARG A 15 8.15 6.76 0.32
C ARG A 15 6.86 7.09 -0.41
N ILE A 16 6.30 6.13 -1.16
CA ILE A 16 5.02 6.31 -1.86
C ILE A 16 3.89 6.49 -0.85
N LEU A 17 3.79 5.59 0.13
CA LEU A 17 2.75 5.62 1.16
C LEU A 17 2.82 6.86 2.06
N ASP A 18 4.01 7.44 2.26
CA ASP A 18 4.20 8.66 3.05
C ASP A 18 4.01 9.95 2.24
N SER A 19 4.06 9.88 0.91
CA SER A 19 3.90 11.03 0.01
C SER A 19 2.55 11.72 0.19
N ALA A 20 2.58 13.02 0.49
CA ALA A 20 1.36 13.83 0.60
C ALA A 20 0.57 13.87 -0.71
N VAL A 21 1.26 14.03 -1.85
CA VAL A 21 0.64 14.05 -3.18
C VAL A 21 -0.08 12.73 -3.47
N PHE A 22 0.51 11.59 -3.07
CA PHE A 22 -0.12 10.28 -3.24
C PHE A 22 -1.39 10.16 -2.38
N LYS A 23 -1.29 10.51 -1.08
CA LYS A 23 -2.44 10.48 -0.16
C LYS A 23 -3.59 11.36 -0.66
N ASP A 24 -3.27 12.58 -1.09
CA ASP A 24 -4.25 13.53 -1.60
C ASP A 24 -4.91 13.03 -2.90
N ALA A 25 -4.13 12.43 -3.80
CA ALA A 25 -4.66 11.85 -5.04
C ALA A 25 -5.62 10.68 -4.75
N MET A 26 -5.22 9.75 -3.87
CA MET A 26 -6.06 8.61 -3.48
C MET A 26 -7.35 9.07 -2.79
N GLN A 27 -7.25 10.07 -1.89
CA GLN A 27 -8.42 10.63 -1.21
C GLN A 27 -9.35 11.36 -2.19
N THR A 28 -8.79 12.13 -3.13
CA THR A 28 -9.57 12.83 -4.16
C THR A 28 -10.35 11.85 -5.02
N LEU A 29 -9.73 10.75 -5.45
CA LEU A 29 -10.39 9.70 -6.23
C LEU A 29 -11.48 8.99 -5.41
N ALA A 30 -11.19 8.63 -4.16
CA ALA A 30 -12.14 7.97 -3.27
C ALA A 30 -13.38 8.84 -3.04
N ASN A 31 -13.19 10.14 -2.75
CA ASN A 31 -14.29 11.10 -2.59
C ASN A 31 -15.10 11.21 -3.89
N GLY A 32 -14.45 11.37 -5.04
CA GLY A 32 -15.15 11.47 -6.32
C GLY A 32 -15.97 10.22 -6.68
N TYR A 33 -15.54 9.04 -6.25
CA TYR A 33 -16.31 7.81 -6.39
C TYR A 33 -17.47 7.74 -5.39
N GLN A 34 -17.26 8.11 -4.14
CA GLN A 34 -18.33 8.19 -3.14
C GLN A 34 -19.43 9.18 -3.57
N ASP A 35 -19.06 10.34 -4.10
CA ASP A 35 -20.00 11.32 -4.63
C ASP A 35 -20.80 10.75 -5.80
N GLN A 36 -20.18 9.98 -6.70
CA GLN A 36 -20.89 9.29 -7.79
C GLN A 36 -21.91 8.26 -7.28
N TRP A 37 -21.59 7.56 -6.20
CA TRP A 37 -22.52 6.63 -5.56
C TRP A 37 -23.69 7.35 -4.91
N MET A 38 -23.40 8.40 -4.12
CA MET A 38 -24.41 9.18 -3.39
C MET A 38 -25.38 9.91 -4.34
N ASN A 39 -24.90 10.31 -5.51
CA ASN A 39 -25.70 10.93 -6.57
C ASN A 39 -26.10 9.94 -7.67
N SER A 40 -26.31 8.67 -7.33
CA SER A 40 -26.93 7.68 -8.24
C SER A 40 -28.42 7.56 -7.97
N ASP A 41 -29.21 7.40 -9.03
CA ASP A 41 -30.65 7.16 -8.90
C ASP A 41 -30.92 5.76 -8.34
N VAL A 42 -32.11 5.55 -7.76
CA VAL A 42 -32.47 4.25 -7.16
C VAL A 42 -32.32 3.08 -8.15
N ASP A 43 -32.58 3.31 -9.43
CA ASP A 43 -32.52 2.30 -10.49
C ASP A 43 -31.11 2.14 -11.11
N ASP A 44 -30.15 3.01 -10.77
CA ASP A 44 -28.77 3.03 -11.29
C ASP A 44 -27.88 1.97 -10.62
N VAL A 45 -28.36 0.73 -10.52
CA VAL A 45 -27.66 -0.39 -9.86
C VAL A 45 -26.28 -0.64 -10.49
N LYS A 46 -26.19 -0.64 -11.81
CA LYS A 46 -24.92 -0.86 -12.54
C LYS A 46 -23.87 0.21 -12.24
N LYS A 47 -24.30 1.48 -12.11
CA LYS A 47 -23.41 2.60 -11.78
C LYS A 47 -22.85 2.42 -10.38
N ARG A 48 -23.71 2.07 -9.43
CA ARG A 48 -23.30 1.71 -8.06
C ARG A 48 -22.28 0.58 -8.07
N GLU A 49 -22.61 -0.58 -8.64
CA GLU A 49 -21.67 -1.72 -8.73
C GLU A 49 -20.31 -1.33 -9.31
N SER A 50 -20.29 -0.54 -10.39
CA SER A 50 -19.03 -0.04 -10.97
C SER A 50 -18.24 0.83 -9.99
N VAL A 51 -18.90 1.72 -9.25
CA VAL A 51 -18.26 2.55 -8.23
C VAL A 51 -17.72 1.70 -7.07
N PHE A 52 -18.46 0.69 -6.61
CA PHE A 52 -17.97 -0.24 -5.59
C PHE A 52 -16.68 -0.92 -6.04
N VAL A 53 -16.63 -1.44 -7.27
CA VAL A 53 -15.41 -2.07 -7.82
C VAL A 53 -14.24 -1.08 -7.84
N LYS A 54 -14.47 0.17 -8.28
CA LYS A 54 -13.41 1.20 -8.30
C LYS A 54 -12.85 1.51 -6.91
N LEU A 55 -13.72 1.59 -5.89
CA LEU A 55 -13.29 1.82 -4.51
C LEU A 55 -12.46 0.65 -3.97
N ASN A 56 -12.85 -0.60 -4.27
CA ASN A 56 -12.07 -1.77 -3.89
C ASN A 56 -10.70 -1.78 -4.58
N ILE A 57 -10.63 -1.45 -5.88
CA ILE A 57 -9.34 -1.37 -6.59
C ILE A 57 -8.40 -0.34 -5.94
N LEU A 58 -8.91 0.81 -5.49
CA LEU A 58 -8.09 1.78 -4.76
C LEU A 58 -7.57 1.20 -3.44
N ALA A 59 -8.43 0.50 -2.69
CA ALA A 59 -8.03 -0.15 -1.44
C ALA A 59 -6.98 -1.24 -1.69
N ASP A 60 -7.19 -2.10 -2.69
CA ASP A 60 -6.27 -3.16 -3.07
C ASP A 60 -4.90 -2.61 -3.44
N PHE A 61 -4.86 -1.49 -4.18
CA PHE A 61 -3.60 -0.83 -4.53
C PHE A 61 -2.81 -0.36 -3.30
N VAL A 62 -3.49 0.25 -2.32
CA VAL A 62 -2.84 0.67 -1.05
C VAL A 62 -2.38 -0.55 -0.25
N ASN A 63 -3.20 -1.60 -0.19
CA ASN A 63 -2.89 -2.83 0.53
C ASN A 63 -1.66 -3.55 -0.06
N GLU A 64 -1.50 -3.54 -1.38
CA GLU A 64 -0.33 -4.11 -2.04
C GLU A 64 0.94 -3.35 -1.65
N LEU A 65 0.90 -2.01 -1.67
CA LEU A 65 2.03 -1.19 -1.21
C LEU A 65 2.36 -1.43 0.28
N GLN A 66 1.34 -1.63 1.12
CA GLN A 66 1.53 -1.97 2.53
C GLN A 66 2.18 -3.35 2.70
N THR A 67 1.79 -4.33 1.88
CA THR A 67 2.39 -5.66 1.86
C THR A 67 3.87 -5.58 1.47
N VAL A 68 4.21 -4.84 0.42
CA VAL A 68 5.60 -4.63 -0.02
C VAL A 68 6.43 -3.96 1.09
N LEU A 69 5.85 -2.93 1.76
CA LEU A 69 6.49 -2.28 2.91
C LEU A 69 6.80 -3.27 4.04
N GLN A 70 5.82 -4.10 4.43
CA GLN A 70 5.99 -5.10 5.48
C GLN A 70 7.07 -6.12 5.11
N THR A 71 7.09 -6.59 3.86
CA THR A 71 8.13 -7.50 3.35
C THR A 71 9.52 -6.88 3.46
N GLY A 72 9.69 -5.61 3.06
CA GLY A 72 10.98 -4.94 3.19
C GLY A 72 11.41 -4.70 4.65
N GLN A 73 10.46 -4.40 5.55
CA GLN A 73 10.76 -4.30 6.99
C GLN A 73 11.26 -5.61 7.59
N MET A 74 10.67 -6.74 7.18
CA MET A 74 11.16 -8.07 7.58
C MET A 74 12.56 -8.35 7.01
N ALA A 75 12.82 -7.97 5.76
CA ALA A 75 14.15 -8.12 5.15
C ALA A 75 15.22 -7.28 5.87
N ASP A 76 14.88 -6.04 6.27
CA ASP A 76 15.76 -5.20 7.09
C ASP A 76 16.10 -5.83 8.44
N GLU A 77 15.12 -6.45 9.10
CA GLU A 77 15.33 -7.15 10.36
C GLU A 77 16.29 -8.32 10.20
N GLN A 78 16.14 -9.11 9.13
CA GLN A 78 17.02 -10.24 8.84
C GLN A 78 18.45 -9.77 8.54
N LEU A 79 18.62 -8.74 7.71
CA LEU A 79 19.93 -8.15 7.40
C LEU A 79 20.62 -7.63 8.68
N ARG A 80 19.88 -6.97 9.58
CA ARG A 80 20.42 -6.51 10.88
C ARG A 80 20.89 -7.66 11.79
N GLN A 81 20.24 -8.83 11.71
CA GLN A 81 20.64 -10.01 12.47
C GLN A 81 21.89 -10.67 11.88
N GLU A 82 22.03 -10.70 10.55
CA GLU A 82 23.23 -11.18 9.87
C GLU A 82 24.46 -10.31 10.17
N ASP A 83 24.28 -8.99 10.29
CA ASP A 83 25.35 -8.03 10.58
C ASP A 83 25.79 -8.00 12.05
N LYS A 84 25.02 -8.58 12.98
CA LYS A 84 25.46 -8.73 14.38
C LYS A 84 26.51 -9.85 14.46
N PRO A 85 27.78 -9.55 14.82
CA PRO A 85 28.79 -10.60 14.92
C PRO A 85 28.37 -11.62 15.98
N ARG A 86 28.64 -12.91 15.72
CA ARG A 86 28.63 -13.99 16.73
C ARG A 86 29.73 -13.71 17.77
N SER A 87 29.60 -12.65 18.55
CA SER A 87 30.45 -12.32 19.67
C SER A 87 29.64 -12.52 20.93
N THR A 88 29.66 -13.76 21.43
CA THR A 88 29.70 -14.18 22.85
C THR A 88 29.25 -15.64 22.93
N VAL A 89 30.16 -16.56 22.59
CA VAL A 89 30.26 -17.83 23.30
C VAL A 89 31.77 -18.08 23.48
N ASN A 90 32.31 -17.55 24.57
CA ASN A 90 33.49 -18.10 25.23
C ASN A 90 32.98 -18.82 26.48
#